data_AF-A0A7Y5FFC6-F1
#
_entry.id   AF-A0A7Y5FFC6-F1
#
_cell.length_a   1.000
_cell.length_b   1.000
_cell.length_c   1.000
_cell.angle_alpha   90.00
_cell.angle_beta   90.00
_cell.angle_gamma   90.00
#
_symmetry.space_group_name_H-M   'P 1'
#
loop_
_entity.id
_entity.type
_entity.pdbx_description
1 polymer ?
#
loop_
_entity_poly.entity_id
_entity_poly.type
_entity_poly.pdbx_seq_one_letter_code
_entity_poly.pdbx_strand_id
1 'polypeptide(L)' 'MLLKRLFKPPIIQEWTDLLREKGLRVFIREKGWKIVAAVFMFYLIRDSILYILVPVLITQGFMCSN' A
#
# COMPACT_ATOMS: atom_id res chain seq x y z
N MET A 1 -14.29 11.17 -17.39
CA MET A 1 -13.00 10.68 -17.95
C MET A 1 -11.79 11.03 -17.09
N LEU A 2 -11.65 12.26 -16.57
CA LEU A 2 -10.49 12.67 -15.75
C LEU A 2 -10.36 11.94 -14.40
N LEU A 3 -11.46 11.74 -13.65
CA LEU A 3 -11.41 11.09 -12.34
C LEU A 3 -10.83 9.66 -12.36
N LYS A 4 -11.13 8.88 -13.42
CA LYS A 4 -10.64 7.50 -13.54
C LYS A 4 -9.12 7.41 -13.69
N ARG A 5 -8.50 8.44 -14.27
CA ARG A 5 -7.05 8.48 -14.53
C ARG A 5 -6.24 8.88 -13.29
N LEU A 6 -6.85 9.62 -12.37
CA LEU A 6 -6.27 9.92 -11.05
C LEU A 6 -6.29 8.68 -10.13
N PHE A 7 -7.40 7.95 -10.11
CA PHE A 7 -7.54 6.77 -9.25
C PHE A 7 -6.80 5.53 -9.77
N LYS A 8 -6.42 5.50 -11.05
CA LYS A 8 -5.59 4.44 -11.64
C LYS A 8 -4.34 5.04 -12.27
N PRO A 9 -3.26 5.25 -11.50
CA PRO A 9 -1.98 5.64 -12.07
C PRO A 9 -1.49 4.55 -13.06
N PRO A 10 -0.71 4.94 -14.09
CA PRO A 10 -0.30 4.05 -15.18
C PRO A 10 0.48 2.82 -14.67
N ILE A 11 1.21 2.96 -13.56
CA ILE A 11 1.92 1.87 -12.90
C ILE A 11 0.96 0.77 -12.43
N ILE A 12 -0.17 1.13 -11.81
CA ILE A 12 -1.13 0.13 -11.30
C ILE A 12 -1.85 -0.55 -12.47
N GLN A 13 -2.14 0.19 -13.54
CA GLN A 13 -2.70 -0.39 -14.77
C GLN A 13 -1.76 -1.42 -15.37
N GLU A 14 -0.48 -1.08 -15.58
CA GLU A 14 0.53 -2.00 -16.13
C GLU A 14 0.60 -3.31 -15.31
N TRP A 15 0.55 -3.21 -13.98
CA TRP A 15 0.61 -4.38 -13.10
C TRP A 15 -0.65 -5.23 -13.19
N THR A 16 -1.82 -4.58 -13.24
CA THR A 16 -3.12 -5.27 -13.34
C THR A 16 -3.26 -5.96 -14.70
N ASP A 17 -2.81 -5.30 -15.78
CA ASP A 17 -2.84 -5.83 -17.13
C ASP A 17 -1.85 -6.99 -17.30
N LEU A 18 -0.63 -6.88 -16.75
CA LEU A 18 0.32 -8.01 -16.67
C LEU A 18 -0.25 -9.23 -15.94
N LEU A 19 -0.90 -9.01 -14.80
CA LEU A 19 -1.58 -10.06 -14.03
C LEU A 19 -2.72 -10.70 -14.82
N ARG A 20 -3.49 -9.91 -15.55
CA ARG A 20 -4.66 -10.36 -16.32
C ARG A 20 -4.27 -11.11 -17.58
N GLU A 21 -3.25 -10.66 -18.31
CA GLU A 21 -2.82 -11.25 -19.58
C GLU A 21 -1.87 -12.42 -19.41
N LYS A 22 -0.86 -12.29 -18.53
CA LYS A 22 0.23 -13.28 -18.41
C LYS A 22 0.13 -14.12 -17.14
N GLY A 23 -0.81 -13.81 -16.25
CA GLY A 23 -1.07 -14.55 -15.02
C GLY A 23 -0.04 -14.32 -13.91
N LEU A 24 -0.34 -14.87 -12.74
CA LEU A 24 0.43 -14.67 -11.50
C LEU A 24 1.90 -15.11 -11.63
N ARG A 25 2.17 -16.17 -12.41
CA ARG A 25 3.51 -16.75 -12.58
C ARG A 25 4.47 -15.78 -13.27
N VAL A 26 4.05 -15.14 -14.35
CA VAL A 26 4.89 -14.17 -15.08
C VAL A 26 5.02 -12.87 -14.28
N PHE A 27 3.96 -12.45 -13.60
CA PHE A 27 3.98 -11.29 -12.73
C PHE A 27 5.04 -11.41 -11.61
N ILE A 28 5.09 -12.55 -10.91
CA ILE A 28 6.10 -12.79 -9.87
C ILE A 28 7.51 -12.87 -10.48
N ARG A 29 7.67 -13.46 -11.66
CA ARG A 29 8.97 -13.52 -12.34
C ARG A 29 9.48 -12.13 -12.75
N GLU A 30 8.62 -11.25 -13.24
CA GLU A 30 9.03 -9.92 -13.71
C GLU A 30 9.08 -8.86 -12.60
N LYS A 31 8.23 -8.97 -11.59
CA LYS A 31 8.09 -7.95 -10.54
C LYS A 31 8.45 -8.48 -9.15
N GLY A 32 8.96 -9.70 -9.00
CA GLY A 32 9.19 -10.37 -7.71
C GLY A 32 9.84 -9.51 -6.63
N TRP A 33 10.97 -8.87 -6.93
CA TRP A 33 11.63 -7.95 -5.99
C TRP A 33 10.78 -6.72 -5.65
N LYS A 34 10.02 -6.20 -6.63
CA LYS A 34 9.11 -5.07 -6.41
C LYS A 34 7.93 -5.45 -5.52
N ILE A 35 7.47 -6.70 -5.55
CA ILE A 35 6.44 -7.21 -4.63
C ILE A 35 6.99 -7.21 -3.20
N VAL A 36 8.21 -7.72 -3.01
CA VAL A 36 8.88 -7.71 -1.70
C VAL A 36 9.06 -6.28 -1.20
N ALA A 37 9.53 -5.37 -2.04
CA ALA A 37 9.67 -3.95 -1.69
C ALA A 37 8.32 -3.30 -1.34
N ALA A 38 7.25 -3.61 -2.09
CA ALA A 38 5.91 -3.09 -1.82
C ALA A 38 5.36 -3.62 -0.48
N VAL A 39 5.53 -4.91 -0.19
CA VAL A 39 5.13 -5.52 1.09
C VAL A 39 5.95 -4.92 2.24
N PHE A 40 7.27 -4.82 2.08
CA PHE A 40 8.15 -4.22 3.07
C PHE A 40 7.75 -2.76 3.36
N MET A 41 7.53 -1.96 2.32
CA MET A 41 7.13 -0.55 2.46
C MET A 41 5.75 -0.42 3.10
N PHE A 42 4.80 -1.30 2.75
CA PHE A 42 3.49 -1.36 3.40
C PHE A 42 3.61 -1.62 4.91
N TYR A 43 4.45 -2.58 5.32
CA TYR A 43 4.69 -2.86 6.73
C TYR A 43 5.40 -1.71 7.44
N LEU A 44 6.37 -1.07 6.78
CA LEU A 44 7.12 0.06 7.33
C LEU A 44 6.22 1.27 7.57
N ILE A 45 5.34 1.57 6.62
CA ILE A 45 4.33 2.64 6.75
C ILE A 45 3.31 2.27 7.84
N ARG A 46 2.79 1.05 7.84
CA ARG A 46 1.83 0.59 8.86
C ARG A 46 2.40 0.72 10.27
N ASP A 47 3.62 0.24 10.46
CA ASP A 47 4.29 0.25 11.75
C ASP A 47 4.55 1.71 12.21
N SER A 48 5.09 2.54 11.31
CA SER A 48 5.31 3.97 11.57
C SER A 48 4.00 4.69 11.91
N ILE A 49 2.93 4.46 11.14
CA ILE A 49 1.61 5.05 11.41
C ILE A 49 1.11 4.59 12.77
N LEU A 50 1.22 3.31 13.13
CA LEU A 50 0.76 2.81 14.41
C LEU A 50 1.48 3.48 15.57
N TYR A 51 2.80 3.66 15.48
CA TYR A 51 3.59 4.34 16.50
C TYR A 51 3.35 5.86 16.57
N ILE A 52 2.86 6.49 15.51
CA ILE A 52 2.47 7.91 15.54
C ILE A 52 1.02 8.04 16.04
N LEU A 53 0.14 7.19 15.53
CA LEU A 53 -1.30 7.24 15.78
C LEU A 53 -1.62 6.87 17.22
N VAL A 54 -0.99 5.83 17.78
CA VAL A 54 -1.27 5.38 19.15
C VAL A 54 -0.96 6.47 20.20
N PRO A 55 0.22 7.11 20.23
CA PRO A 55 0.50 8.22 21.16
C PRO A 55 -0.39 9.45 20.94
N VAL A 56 -0.74 9.76 19.69
CA VAL A 56 -1.65 10.86 19.39
C VAL A 56 -3.04 10.57 19.96
N LEU A 57 -3.57 9.36 19.80
CA LEU A 57 -4.85 8.95 20.37
C LEU A 57 -4.81 8.98 21.91
N ILE A 58 -3.69 8.57 22.53
CA ILE A 58 -3.51 8.62 23.98
C ILE A 58 -3.47 10.07 24.50
N THR A 59 -2.70 10.95 23.85
CA THR A 59 -2.54 12.35 24.27
C THR A 59 -3.79 13.20 24.02
N GLN A 60 -4.61 12.86 23.03
CA GLN A 60 -5.91 13.49 22.78
C GLN A 60 -7.00 13.09 23.79
N GLY A 61 -6.67 12.31 24.81
CA GLY A 61 -7.56 12.06 25.95
C GLY A 61 -8.55 10.91 25.75
N PHE A 62 -8.49 10.15 24.66
CA PHE A 62 -9.36 8.98 24.47
C PHE A 62 -9.13 7.88 25.53
N MET A 63 -8.00 7.88 26.24
CA MET A 63 -7.69 6.95 27.34
C MET A 63 -7.55 7.61 28.72
N CYS A 64 -7.54 8.94 28.81
CA CYS A 64 -7.54 9.69 30.07
C CYS A 64 -8.73 10.65 30.11
N SER A 65 -9.94 10.09 30.06
CA SER A 65 -11.15 10.79 30.52
C SER A 65 -11.20 10.64 32.03
N ASN A 66 -10.96 11.73 32.76
CA ASN A 66 -11.32 11.90 34.16
C ASN A 66 -12.24 13.10 34.26
#